data_AF-A0A183AUS1-F1
#
_entry.id   AF-A0A183AUS1-F1
#
_cell.length_a   1.000
_cell.length_b   1.000
_cell.length_c   1.000
_cell.angle_alpha   90.00
_cell.angle_beta   90.00
_cell.angle_gamma   90.00
#
_symmetry.space_group_name_H-M   'P 1'
#
loop_
_entity.id
_entity.type
_entity.pdbx_description
1 polymer ?
#
loop_
_entity_poly.entity_id
_entity_poly.type
_entity_poly.pdbx_seq_one_letter_code
_entity_poly.pdbx_strand_id
1 'polypeptide(L)'
;MRVRIINPSANHNNWRRGHFEPTESCNLENLNIHASAREVEDYLERFKIWCIMRKGLDGERKMACFLTVIGKNAHSLLTNLAFSDSPISLSYESLKTLLLKHLQPANFEGTERAKFHSLTRGGS
;
A
#
# COMPACT_ATOMS: atom_id res chain seq x y z
N MET A 1 -32.58 35.84 51.54
CA MET A 1 -32.11 36.07 50.16
C MET A 1 -31.05 35.03 49.86
N ARG A 2 -31.33 34.03 49.00
CA ARG A 2 -30.46 32.84 48.79
C ARG A 2 -29.92 32.90 47.36
N VAL A 3 -28.68 33.37 47.20
CA VAL A 3 -28.01 33.48 45.90
C VAL A 3 -27.45 32.10 45.54
N ARG A 4 -27.93 31.51 44.45
CA ARG A 4 -27.36 30.28 43.88
C ARG A 4 -26.09 30.66 43.12
N ILE A 5 -24.94 30.15 43.57
CA ILE A 5 -23.70 30.22 42.80
C ILE A 5 -23.80 29.14 41.72
N ILE A 6 -23.96 29.55 40.46
CA ILE A 6 -23.87 28.67 39.30
C ILE A 6 -22.38 28.66 38.92
N ASN A 7 -21.66 27.58 39.23
CA ASN A 7 -20.32 27.38 38.71
C ASN A 7 -20.42 27.01 37.21
N PRO A 8 -19.77 27.71 36.29
CA PRO A 8 -19.62 27.24 34.92
C PRO A 8 -18.49 26.21 34.91
N SER A 9 -18.83 24.94 35.15
CA SER A 9 -17.92 23.84 34.78
C SER A 9 -17.88 23.80 33.25
N ALA A 10 -16.91 24.50 32.68
CA ALA A 10 -16.55 24.38 31.28
C ALA A 10 -16.10 22.94 31.04
N ASN A 11 -17.00 22.13 30.47
CA ASN A 11 -16.65 20.82 29.99
C ASN A 11 -15.82 20.96 28.71
N HIS A 12 -14.53 21.12 28.88
CA HIS A 12 -13.59 20.68 27.84
C HIS A 12 -13.95 19.22 27.54
N ASN A 13 -14.05 18.87 26.26
CA ASN A 13 -14.29 17.54 25.67
C ASN A 13 -15.67 17.37 25.01
N ASN A 14 -15.90 18.04 23.89
CA ASN A 14 -17.03 17.78 22.99
C ASN A 14 -16.58 17.43 21.56
N TRP A 15 -15.48 16.67 21.43
CA TRP A 15 -14.91 16.26 20.13
C TRP A 15 -15.42 14.90 19.61
N ARG A 16 -16.34 14.24 20.34
CA ARG A 16 -16.82 12.88 20.03
C ARG A 16 -18.26 12.88 19.51
N ARG A 17 -18.59 13.78 18.57
CA ARG A 17 -19.89 13.76 17.89
C ARG A 17 -19.78 13.85 16.37
N GLY A 18 -18.73 13.27 15.81
CA GLY A 18 -18.76 12.70 14.47
C GLY A 18 -18.77 11.20 14.66
N HIS A 19 -19.75 10.50 14.09
CA HIS A 19 -19.70 9.06 13.91
C HIS A 19 -18.57 8.80 12.90
N PHE A 20 -17.32 8.81 13.37
CA PHE A 20 -16.23 8.18 12.65
C PHE A 20 -16.50 6.70 12.87
N GLU A 21 -17.30 6.11 11.98
CA GLU A 21 -17.26 4.67 11.76
C GLU A 21 -15.79 4.29 11.81
N PRO A 22 -15.36 3.38 12.70
CA PRO A 22 -14.01 2.87 12.64
C PRO A 22 -13.82 2.49 11.18
N THR A 23 -12.93 3.17 10.47
CA THR A 23 -12.47 2.74 9.16
C THR A 23 -12.22 1.26 9.34
N GLU A 24 -13.12 0.40 8.83
CA GLU A 24 -13.00 -1.04 9.03
C GLU A 24 -11.56 -1.35 8.63
N SER A 25 -10.76 -1.72 9.63
CA SER A 25 -9.31 -1.69 9.44
C SER A 25 -9.04 -2.65 8.30
N CYS A 26 -8.37 -2.16 7.27
CA CYS A 26 -8.04 -2.99 6.14
C CYS A 26 -7.23 -4.19 6.68
N ASN A 27 -7.82 -5.39 6.70
CA ASN A 27 -7.17 -6.62 7.16
C ASN A 27 -6.16 -7.13 6.12
N LEU A 28 -5.56 -6.23 5.35
CA LEU A 28 -4.59 -6.54 4.32
C LEU A 28 -3.20 -6.44 4.94
N GLU A 29 -2.49 -7.55 4.99
CA GLU A 29 -1.13 -7.60 5.51
C GLU A 29 -0.21 -6.73 4.67
N ASN A 30 0.79 -6.07 5.28
CA ASN A 30 1.75 -5.26 4.53
C ASN A 30 2.46 -6.08 3.45
N LEU A 31 2.71 -5.46 2.30
CA LEU A 31 3.45 -6.11 1.24
C LEU A 31 4.92 -6.30 1.63
N ASN A 32 5.39 -7.54 1.57
CA ASN A 32 6.80 -7.85 1.73
C ASN A 32 7.60 -7.41 0.49
N ILE A 33 8.65 -6.59 0.67
CA ILE A 33 9.51 -6.12 -0.43
C ILE A 33 10.35 -7.24 -1.07
N HIS A 34 10.49 -8.37 -0.37
CA HIS A 34 11.16 -9.57 -0.85
C HIS A 34 10.17 -10.62 -1.39
N ALA A 35 8.88 -10.26 -1.52
CA ALA A 35 7.88 -11.14 -2.11
C ALA A 35 8.22 -11.47 -3.57
N SER A 36 7.93 -12.71 -3.94
CA SER A 36 7.94 -13.14 -5.33
C SER A 36 6.87 -12.39 -6.14
N ALA A 37 7.05 -12.34 -7.45
CA ALA A 37 6.07 -11.76 -8.37
C ALA A 37 4.64 -12.27 -8.14
N ARG A 38 4.50 -13.59 -7.92
CA ARG A 38 3.22 -14.25 -7.69
C ARG A 38 2.54 -13.79 -6.40
N GLU A 39 3.30 -13.64 -5.31
CA GLU A 39 2.77 -13.15 -4.04
C GLU A 39 2.31 -11.69 -4.13
N VAL A 40 2.96 -10.90 -4.98
CA VAL A 40 2.58 -9.51 -5.23
C VAL A 40 1.32 -9.42 -6.10
N GLU A 41 1.20 -10.26 -7.11
CA GLU A 41 -0.03 -10.38 -7.89
C GLU A 41 -1.23 -10.78 -7.01
N ASP A 42 -1.06 -11.77 -6.14
CA ASP A 42 -2.07 -12.20 -5.16
C ASP A 42 -2.46 -11.05 -4.21
N TYR A 43 -1.48 -10.31 -3.69
CA TYR A 43 -1.74 -9.13 -2.86
C TYR A 43 -2.56 -8.07 -3.62
N LEU A 44 -2.21 -7.78 -4.88
CA LEU A 44 -2.91 -6.81 -5.72
C LEU A 44 -4.36 -7.25 -6.03
N GLU A 45 -4.59 -8.55 -6.20
CA GLU A 45 -5.92 -9.11 -6.36
C GLU A 45 -6.76 -8.95 -5.09
N ARG A 46 -6.20 -9.28 -3.92
CA ARG A 46 -6.86 -9.05 -2.63
C ARG A 46 -7.17 -7.57 -2.38
N PHE A 47 -6.25 -6.67 -2.73
CA PHE A 47 -6.50 -5.23 -2.67
C PHE A 47 -7.67 -4.82 -3.58
N LYS A 48 -7.75 -5.37 -4.80
CA LYS A 48 -8.86 -5.08 -5.73
C LYS A 48 -10.20 -5.56 -5.17
N ILE A 49 -10.26 -6.76 -4.59
CA ILE A 49 -11.47 -7.28 -3.92
C ILE A 49 -11.87 -6.36 -2.77
N TRP A 50 -10.91 -5.96 -1.94
CA TRP A 50 -11.15 -5.02 -0.85
C TRP A 50 -11.69 -3.67 -1.34
N CYS A 51 -11.17 -3.14 -2.46
CA CYS A 51 -11.70 -1.92 -3.07
C CYS A 51 -13.15 -2.07 -3.54
N ILE A 52 -13.54 -3.23 -4.10
CA ILE A 52 -14.92 -3.49 -4.55
C ILE A 52 -15.89 -3.48 -3.36
N MET A 53 -15.47 -4.01 -2.21
CA MET A 53 -16.26 -4.01 -0.98
C MET A 53 -16.49 -2.60 -0.44
N ARG A 54 -15.51 -1.71 -0.57
CA ARG A 54 -15.60 -0.31 -0.16
C ARG A 54 -16.10 0.55 -1.33
N LYS A 55 -17.41 0.55 -1.55
CA LYS A 55 -18.08 1.42 -2.55
C LYS A 55 -17.55 2.86 -2.47
N GLY A 56 -17.22 3.46 -3.60
CA GLY A 56 -16.86 4.89 -3.70
C GLY A 56 -15.36 5.22 -3.63
N LEU A 57 -14.47 4.23 -3.75
CA LEU A 57 -13.05 4.47 -4.02
C LEU A 57 -12.85 4.84 -5.51
N ASP A 58 -12.75 6.14 -5.79
CA ASP A 58 -12.32 6.67 -7.10
C ASP A 58 -10.79 6.56 -7.29
N GLY A 59 -10.26 7.01 -8.43
CA GLY A 59 -8.85 6.85 -8.79
C GLY A 59 -7.86 7.41 -7.78
N GLU A 60 -8.09 8.64 -7.29
CA GLU A 60 -7.21 9.29 -6.31
C GLU A 60 -7.35 8.65 -4.93
N ARG A 61 -8.59 8.38 -4.49
CA ARG A 61 -8.85 7.71 -3.20
C ARG A 61 -8.29 6.30 -3.17
N LYS A 62 -8.40 5.56 -4.28
CA LYS A 62 -7.86 4.20 -4.43
C LYS A 62 -6.33 4.22 -4.34
N MET A 63 -5.68 5.17 -5.01
CA MET A 63 -4.22 5.35 -4.93
C MET A 63 -3.75 5.73 -3.52
N ALA A 64 -4.41 6.71 -2.88
CA ALA A 64 -4.10 7.08 -1.50
C ALA A 64 -4.32 5.92 -0.52
N CYS A 65 -5.41 5.16 -0.70
CA CYS A 65 -5.65 3.94 0.08
C CYS A 65 -4.53 2.92 -0.14
N PHE A 66 -4.18 2.64 -1.40
CA PHE A 66 -3.11 1.70 -1.74
C PHE A 66 -1.80 2.04 -1.04
N LEU A 67 -1.36 3.30 -1.11
CA LEU A 67 -0.14 3.77 -0.42
C LEU A 67 -0.21 3.64 1.10
N THR A 68 -1.41 3.72 1.68
CA THR A 68 -1.61 3.57 3.12
C THR A 68 -1.56 2.11 3.56
N VAL A 69 -2.17 1.19 2.80
CA VAL A 69 -2.26 -0.23 3.18
C VAL A 69 -1.10 -1.10 2.70
N ILE A 70 -0.32 -0.67 1.71
CA ILE A 70 0.85 -1.43 1.22
C ILE A 70 1.95 -1.59 2.27
N GLY A 71 1.95 -0.73 3.29
CA GLY A 71 2.90 -0.75 4.39
C GLY A 71 4.16 0.06 4.12
N LYS A 72 4.90 0.35 5.20
CA LYS A 72 6.04 1.30 5.21
C LYS A 72 7.15 0.95 4.21
N ASN A 73 7.56 -0.32 4.17
CA ASN A 73 8.71 -0.74 3.36
C ASN A 73 8.40 -0.65 1.87
N ALA A 74 7.22 -1.12 1.46
CA ALA A 74 6.78 -1.04 0.08
C ALA A 74 6.45 0.40 -0.35
N HIS A 75 5.92 1.24 0.55
CA HIS A 75 5.76 2.68 0.31
C HIS A 75 7.11 3.36 0.05
N SER A 76 8.14 3.07 0.88
CA SER A 76 9.50 3.60 0.67
C SER A 76 10.10 3.13 -0.67
N LEU A 77 9.85 1.87 -1.05
CA LEU A 77 10.29 1.34 -2.34
C LEU A 77 9.62 2.10 -3.51
N LEU A 78 8.31 2.29 -3.46
CA LEU A 78 7.58 3.06 -4.47
C LEU A 78 8.07 4.52 -4.56
N THR A 79 8.38 5.13 -3.41
CA THR A 79 8.95 6.49 -3.36
C THR A 79 10.31 6.55 -4.06
N ASN A 80 11.18 5.57 -3.84
CA ASN A 80 12.48 5.50 -4.51
C ASN A 80 12.35 5.22 -6.02
N LEU A 81 11.42 4.34 -6.40
CA LEU A 81 11.20 3.96 -7.79
C LEU A 81 10.50 5.05 -8.63
N ALA A 82 9.79 5.99 -8.00
CA ALA A 82 9.17 7.12 -8.68
C ALA A 82 10.18 8.20 -9.13
N PHE A 83 11.48 8.03 -8.84
CA PHE A 83 12.68 8.76 -9.31
C PHE A 83 12.71 10.30 -9.23
N SER A 84 11.61 10.99 -8.96
CA SER A 84 11.50 12.43 -8.66
C SER A 84 10.03 12.85 -8.51
N ASP A 85 9.09 12.08 -9.08
CA ASP A 85 7.66 12.35 -8.92
C ASP A 85 7.20 11.86 -7.54
N SER A 86 6.32 12.62 -6.89
CA SER A 86 5.71 12.17 -5.65
C SER A 86 4.91 10.89 -5.94
N PRO A 87 4.97 9.83 -5.13
CA PRO A 87 4.14 8.64 -5.35
C PRO A 87 2.63 8.99 -5.36
N ILE A 88 2.26 10.15 -4.79
CA ILE A 88 0.91 10.70 -4.78
C ILE A 88 0.51 11.32 -6.13
N SER A 89 1.47 11.73 -6.97
CA SER A 89 1.16 12.24 -8.33
C SER A 89 1.02 11.12 -9.36
N LEU A 90 1.35 9.87 -8.99
CA LEU A 90 1.21 8.72 -9.86
C LEU A 90 -0.18 8.09 -9.71
N SER A 91 -0.76 7.65 -10.82
CA SER A 91 -2.01 6.88 -10.78
C SER A 91 -1.79 5.52 -10.12
N TYR A 92 -2.86 4.90 -9.60
CA TYR A 92 -2.80 3.54 -9.06
C TYR A 92 -2.23 2.52 -10.08
N GLU A 93 -2.58 2.65 -11.37
CA GLU A 93 -2.07 1.74 -12.41
C GLU A 93 -0.57 1.96 -12.67
N SER A 94 -0.10 3.20 -12.60
CA SER A 94 1.33 3.54 -12.68
C SER A 94 2.11 2.95 -11.50
N LEU A 95 1.59 3.04 -10.28
CA LEU A 95 2.21 2.45 -9.09
C LEU A 95 2.26 0.92 -9.17
N LYS A 96 1.16 0.29 -9.59
CA LYS A 96 1.07 -1.17 -9.78
C LYS A 96 2.10 -1.67 -10.79
N THR A 97 2.18 -1.04 -11.96
CA THR A 97 3.11 -1.45 -13.02
C THR A 97 4.57 -1.29 -12.59
N LEU A 98 4.88 -0.21 -11.88
CA LEU A 98 6.22 0.06 -11.36
C LEU A 98 6.64 -0.94 -10.27
N LEU A 99 5.70 -1.35 -9.40
CA LEU A 99 5.92 -2.42 -8.43
C LEU A 99 6.20 -3.77 -9.11
N LEU A 100 5.37 -4.15 -10.10
CA LEU A 100 5.53 -5.40 -10.85
C LEU A 100 6.84 -5.44 -11.63
N LYS A 101 7.23 -4.33 -12.30
CA LYS A 101 8.48 -4.23 -13.05
C LYS A 101 9.73 -4.43 -12.17
N HIS A 102 9.67 -3.99 -10.92
CA HIS A 102 10.79 -4.18 -9.99
C HIS A 102 10.91 -5.65 -9.53
N LEU A 103 9.78 -6.31 -9.31
CA LEU A 103 9.72 -7.66 -8.72
C LEU A 103 9.72 -8.79 -9.76
N GLN A 104 9.33 -8.47 -11.00
CA GLN A 104 9.65 -9.22 -12.20
C GLN A 104 10.67 -8.43 -13.01
N PRO A 105 11.97 -8.56 -12.71
CA PRO A 105 12.96 -8.14 -13.68
C PRO A 105 12.68 -8.93 -14.97
N ALA A 106 12.27 -8.22 -16.02
CA ALA A 106 12.04 -8.80 -17.34
C ALA A 106 13.21 -9.72 -17.65
N ASN A 107 12.93 -11.02 -17.73
CA ASN A 107 13.89 -12.13 -17.78
C ASN A 107 15.21 -11.65 -18.37
N PHE A 108 16.15 -11.29 -17.49
CA PHE A 108 17.45 -10.87 -17.98
C PHE A 108 18.02 -12.13 -18.60
N GLU A 109 18.16 -12.14 -19.93
CA GLU A 109 18.73 -13.25 -20.69
C GLU A 109 20.03 -13.78 -20.04
N GLY A 110 20.75 -12.91 -19.33
CA GLY A 110 21.92 -13.25 -18.52
C GLY A 110 21.66 -14.21 -17.34
N THR A 111 20.50 -14.21 -16.69
CA THR A 111 20.18 -15.15 -15.59
C THR A 111 19.94 -16.56 -16.13
N GLU A 112 19.29 -16.69 -17.29
CA GLU A 112 19.14 -17.97 -17.97
C GLU A 112 20.48 -18.45 -18.55
N ARG A 113 21.26 -17.56 -19.16
CA ARG A 113 22.64 -17.88 -19.62
C ARG A 113 23.55 -18.30 -18.47
N ALA A 114 23.47 -17.65 -17.30
CA ALA A 114 24.26 -18.04 -16.11
C ALA A 114 23.86 -19.43 -15.60
N LYS A 115 22.56 -19.75 -15.54
CA LYS A 115 22.07 -21.10 -15.22
C LYS A 115 22.58 -22.11 -16.24
N PHE A 116 22.51 -21.80 -17.53
CA PHE A 116 23.00 -22.67 -18.60
C PHE A 116 24.53 -22.91 -18.54
N HIS A 117 25.32 -21.87 -18.23
CA HIS A 117 26.76 -22.00 -18.05
C HIS A 117 27.16 -22.81 -16.81
N SER A 118 26.36 -22.76 -15.74
CA SER A 118 26.61 -23.57 -14.53
C SER A 118 26.39 -25.06 -14.76
N LEU A 119 25.40 -25.42 -15.60
CA LEU A 119 25.07 -26.81 -15.93
C LEU A 119 26.07 -27.44 -16.92
N THR A 120 26.76 -26.63 -17.72
CA THR A 120 27.70 -27.11 -18.75
C THR A 120 29.12 -27.33 -18.24
N ARG A 121 29.50 -26.76 -17.09
CA ARG A 121 30.87 -26.87 -16.54
C ARG A 121 31.06 -28.00 -15.51
N GLY A 122 29.99 -28.70 -15.14
CA GLY A 122 30.04 -29.83 -14.20
C GLY A 122 30.15 -31.22 -14.85
N GLY A 123 30.10 -31.29 -16.18
CA GLY A 123 30.24 -32.53 -16.94
C GLY A 123 31.58 -32.57 -17.68
N SER A 124 32.66 -32.90 -16.97
CA SER A 124 33.95 -33.30 -17.54
C SER A 124 34.57 -34.34 -16.64
#